data_AF-A0A290QBL1-F1
#
_entry.id   AF-A0A290QBL1-F1
#
_cell.length_a   1.000
_cell.length_b   1.000
_cell.length_c   1.000
_cell.angle_alpha   90.00
_cell.angle_beta   90.00
_cell.angle_gamma   90.00
#
_symmetry.space_group_name_H-M   'P 1'
#
loop_
_entity.id
_entity.type
_entity.pdbx_description
1 polymer ?
#
loop_
_entity_poly.entity_id
_entity_poly.type
_entity_poly.pdbx_seq_one_letter_code
_entity_poly.pdbx_strand_id
1 'polypeptide(L)'
;MRLRFDEGAFTAWWHERGHFPLEMPGKTPNLQVMYKRSLLSRVGMYAIGACAAGGLASTVDAQTAIADWSIMVSDASNYTDQANGLNYRNTTYAITSFSTGSTSYGLSSTIASAVYVRRNTDSSGNGSSNQSGIDNNNRSSVWNTQYDDTDRLLGTYQTSLNGVLLNNNAVMGADNVFANSSDASRKSAGNIERLDFYFGATTVNAREGLTIFDRGLAGEHDSVKIAVFTSWNGANGGSPLSYSGNVVTLGASSYGNNLDWNPNQAGVQDSMTYTLLRFNNGDNLTALDEAIETNTQGVAGSFISFADLGIASGTTIYGYSIMGSDVTTSVSNLADWRNATYYPTGTTDDNGGIDLMSFNGRIARPVPEPSTYGALLLGGCVGVWFFRRRSLSAQTQRV
;
A
#
# COMPACT_ATOMS: atom_id res chain seq x y z
N MET A 1 -38.81 37.97 -13.96
CA MET A 1 -37.96 37.70 -15.14
C MET A 1 -38.06 36.21 -15.42
N ARG A 2 -38.45 35.79 -16.64
CA ARG A 2 -38.90 34.42 -16.94
C ARG A 2 -38.18 33.94 -18.20
N LEU A 3 -37.42 32.85 -18.11
CA LEU A 3 -36.80 32.19 -19.26
C LEU A 3 -37.12 30.69 -19.19
N ARG A 4 -37.82 30.20 -20.21
CA ARG A 4 -37.88 28.77 -20.57
C ARG A 4 -36.79 28.50 -21.58
N PHE A 5 -36.30 27.28 -21.64
CA PHE A 5 -35.83 26.67 -22.87
C PHE A 5 -36.43 25.26 -22.98
N ASP A 6 -36.91 24.93 -24.18
CA ASP A 6 -37.72 23.76 -24.47
C ASP A 6 -36.88 22.54 -24.89
N GLU A 7 -37.57 21.41 -25.02
CA GLU A 7 -37.06 20.08 -25.36
C GLU A 7 -36.55 19.97 -26.81
N GLY A 8 -35.69 18.98 -27.07
CA GLY A 8 -35.19 18.66 -28.41
C GLY A 8 -34.82 17.18 -28.57
N ALA A 9 -35.79 16.34 -28.92
CA ALA A 9 -35.55 14.93 -29.25
C ALA A 9 -34.96 14.76 -30.66
N PHE A 10 -34.09 13.76 -30.84
CA PHE A 10 -33.59 13.36 -32.15
C PHE A 10 -33.91 11.89 -32.45
N THR A 11 -34.55 11.64 -33.59
CA THR A 11 -34.85 10.32 -34.13
C THR A 11 -34.42 10.22 -35.59
N ALA A 12 -33.67 9.18 -35.92
CA ALA A 12 -33.40 8.65 -37.26
C ALA A 12 -33.09 7.14 -37.07
N TRP A 13 -33.76 6.14 -37.64
CA TRP A 13 -34.22 5.88 -39.03
C TRP A 13 -33.09 5.80 -40.07
N TRP A 14 -32.63 4.57 -40.32
CA TRP A 14 -32.07 4.16 -41.61
C TRP A 14 -32.33 2.67 -41.90
N HIS A 15 -32.38 2.33 -43.19
CA HIS A 15 -32.67 1.00 -43.76
C HIS A 15 -31.33 0.34 -44.23
N GLU A 16 -31.19 -0.67 -45.09
CA GLU A 16 -32.11 -1.57 -45.81
C GLU A 16 -31.45 -2.97 -45.89
N ARG A 17 -32.28 -4.00 -46.00
CA ARG A 17 -32.08 -5.36 -46.58
C ARG A 17 -30.70 -5.77 -47.13
N GLY A 18 -30.39 -7.05 -46.89
CA GLY A 18 -29.41 -7.83 -47.67
C GLY A 18 -29.61 -9.35 -47.57
N HIS A 19 -30.67 -9.90 -48.19
CA HIS A 19 -30.81 -11.35 -48.42
C HIS A 19 -30.18 -11.74 -49.77
N PHE A 20 -29.44 -12.85 -49.84
CA PHE A 20 -29.57 -13.90 -50.87
C PHE A 20 -28.84 -15.19 -50.41
N PRO A 21 -29.32 -16.41 -50.76
CA PRO A 21 -28.69 -17.68 -50.38
C PRO A 21 -27.96 -18.34 -51.57
N LEU A 22 -27.22 -19.43 -51.32
CA LEU A 22 -27.04 -20.54 -52.27
C LEU A 22 -26.37 -21.76 -51.63
N GLU A 23 -27.12 -22.85 -51.50
CA GLU A 23 -26.54 -24.20 -51.38
C GLU A 23 -26.10 -24.71 -52.77
N MET A 24 -25.06 -25.55 -52.83
CA MET A 24 -24.98 -26.60 -53.86
C MET A 24 -24.38 -27.89 -53.28
N PRO A 25 -24.99 -29.07 -53.52
CA PRO A 25 -24.42 -30.38 -53.19
C PRO A 25 -23.66 -30.97 -54.39
N GLY A 26 -22.59 -31.75 -54.15
CA GLY A 26 -21.89 -32.40 -55.29
C GLY A 26 -20.66 -33.27 -55.01
N LYS A 27 -20.90 -34.56 -54.71
CA LYS A 27 -20.13 -35.76 -55.13
C LYS A 27 -18.58 -35.79 -55.04
N THR A 28 -18.11 -36.75 -54.24
CA THR A 28 -16.83 -37.48 -54.44
C THR A 28 -16.94 -38.43 -55.67
N PRO A 29 -15.83 -38.90 -56.29
CA PRO A 29 -15.12 -40.06 -55.73
C PRO A 29 -13.57 -40.11 -55.93
N ASN A 30 -12.94 -40.90 -55.06
CA ASN A 30 -11.72 -41.72 -55.24
C ASN A 30 -10.72 -41.41 -56.38
N LEU A 31 -9.48 -41.14 -55.98
CA LEU A 31 -8.31 -41.66 -56.69
C LEU A 31 -7.21 -42.07 -55.68
N GLN A 32 -7.01 -43.38 -55.52
CA GLN A 32 -5.86 -43.90 -54.78
C GLN A 32 -4.61 -43.75 -55.66
N VAL A 33 -3.60 -43.02 -55.16
CA VAL A 33 -2.21 -43.25 -55.57
C VAL A 33 -1.35 -43.45 -54.33
N MET A 34 -0.92 -44.69 -54.18
CA MET A 34 -0.03 -45.19 -53.13
C MET A 34 1.37 -44.58 -53.29
N TYR A 35 1.86 -43.84 -52.28
CA TYR A 35 3.30 -43.71 -52.04
C TYR A 35 3.64 -43.88 -50.56
N LYS A 36 4.17 -45.07 -50.21
CA LYS A 36 4.87 -45.30 -48.95
C LYS A 36 6.14 -44.44 -48.93
N ARG A 37 6.32 -43.60 -47.90
CA ARG A 37 7.64 -43.22 -47.36
C ARG A 37 7.55 -42.63 -45.94
N SER A 38 8.42 -43.14 -45.07
CA SER A 38 8.75 -42.66 -43.71
C SER A 38 7.61 -42.39 -42.71
N LEU A 39 7.09 -43.46 -42.10
CA LEU A 39 6.92 -43.45 -40.64
C LEU A 39 8.32 -43.48 -40.03
N LEU A 40 8.89 -42.32 -39.62
CA LEU A 40 10.00 -42.17 -38.66
C LEU A 40 10.45 -40.69 -38.60
N SER A 41 9.74 -39.87 -37.80
CA SER A 41 10.22 -38.55 -37.31
C SER A 41 9.28 -37.85 -36.32
N ARG A 42 7.99 -38.22 -36.25
CA ARG A 42 7.00 -37.61 -35.33
C ARG A 42 7.10 -38.01 -33.86
N VAL A 43 8.22 -38.60 -33.43
CA VAL A 43 8.51 -38.91 -32.01
C VAL A 43 9.69 -38.04 -31.58
N GLY A 44 9.44 -37.07 -30.69
CA GLY A 44 10.53 -36.30 -30.05
C GLY A 44 10.38 -34.79 -29.97
N MET A 45 9.16 -34.24 -29.84
CA MET A 45 8.98 -32.81 -29.50
C MET A 45 7.72 -32.51 -28.66
N TYR A 46 7.41 -33.36 -27.66
CA TYR A 46 6.40 -33.09 -26.61
C TYR A 46 6.89 -33.66 -25.27
N ALA A 47 7.89 -33.01 -24.67
CA ALA A 47 8.45 -33.39 -23.36
C ALA A 47 9.15 -32.22 -22.63
N ILE A 48 8.65 -31.00 -22.82
CA ILE A 48 8.97 -29.83 -21.97
C ILE A 48 7.64 -29.09 -21.78
N GLY A 49 7.20 -28.90 -20.53
CA GLY A 49 5.87 -28.35 -20.25
C GLY A 49 5.06 -29.06 -19.16
N ALA A 50 5.71 -29.81 -18.27
CA ALA A 50 5.10 -30.35 -17.05
C ALA A 50 5.97 -30.06 -15.83
N CYS A 51 6.41 -28.80 -15.68
CA CYS A 51 6.67 -28.26 -14.34
C CYS A 51 5.31 -28.24 -13.65
N ALA A 52 5.04 -29.26 -12.82
CA ALA A 52 3.80 -29.37 -12.10
C ALA A 52 3.57 -28.08 -11.31
N ALA A 53 2.45 -27.42 -11.58
CA ALA A 53 1.88 -26.44 -10.67
C ALA A 53 1.42 -27.19 -9.43
N GLY A 54 2.38 -27.54 -8.58
CA GLY A 54 2.15 -28.11 -7.26
C GLY A 54 1.45 -27.05 -6.44
N GLY A 55 0.12 -27.09 -6.46
CA GLY A 55 -0.74 -26.28 -5.61
C GLY A 55 -0.56 -26.70 -4.15
N LEU A 56 0.56 -26.28 -3.56
CA LEU A 56 0.65 -26.06 -2.13
C LEU A 56 -0.36 -24.96 -1.82
N ALA A 57 -1.57 -25.37 -1.45
CA ALA A 57 -2.51 -24.51 -0.77
C ALA A 57 -1.87 -24.18 0.59
N SER A 58 -1.06 -23.14 0.61
CA SER A 58 -0.55 -22.55 1.83
C SER A 58 -1.74 -22.20 2.70
N THR A 59 -1.76 -22.73 3.92
CA THR A 59 -2.57 -22.17 4.99
C THR A 59 -2.31 -20.67 5.01
N VAL A 60 -3.36 -19.89 4.83
CA VAL A 60 -3.25 -18.43 4.76
C VAL A 60 -3.06 -17.94 6.19
N ASP A 61 -1.79 -17.88 6.62
CA ASP A 61 -1.38 -17.03 7.72
C ASP A 61 -1.56 -15.59 7.24
N ALA A 62 -2.79 -15.10 7.41
CA ALA A 62 -3.23 -13.81 6.94
C ALA A 62 -2.50 -12.72 7.75
N GLN A 63 -1.81 -11.82 7.04
CA GLN A 63 -0.78 -10.92 7.59
C GLN A 63 0.54 -11.64 7.88
N THR A 64 1.67 -11.01 7.56
CA THR A 64 3.00 -11.54 7.85
C THR A 64 3.92 -10.43 8.35
N ALA A 65 4.58 -10.67 9.49
CA ALA A 65 5.60 -9.77 10.01
C ALA A 65 6.72 -9.57 8.97
N ILE A 66 7.20 -8.33 8.89
CA ILE A 66 8.38 -7.97 8.10
C ILE A 66 9.61 -8.35 8.93
N ALA A 67 10.49 -9.15 8.35
CA ALA A 67 11.64 -9.73 9.04
C ALA A 67 12.93 -8.93 8.82
N ASP A 68 13.03 -8.21 7.71
CA ASP A 68 14.18 -7.38 7.33
C ASP A 68 13.75 -6.34 6.28
N TRP A 69 14.49 -5.24 6.17
CA TRP A 69 14.26 -4.15 5.22
C TRP A 69 15.56 -3.59 4.62
N SER A 70 15.45 -3.03 3.42
CA SER A 70 16.55 -2.37 2.73
C SER A 70 16.25 -0.89 2.61
N ILE A 71 17.15 -0.06 3.12
CA ILE A 71 17.02 1.39 3.15
C ILE A 71 18.09 2.01 2.24
N MET A 72 17.66 2.90 1.35
CA MET A 72 18.52 3.80 0.59
C MET A 72 18.58 5.14 1.30
N VAL A 73 19.79 5.64 1.53
CA VAL A 73 20.02 6.96 2.12
C VAL A 73 20.34 7.97 1.02
N SER A 74 19.66 9.12 1.02
CA SER A 74 19.99 10.26 0.17
C SER A 74 19.97 11.56 0.97
N ASP A 75 21.03 12.36 0.82
CA ASP A 75 21.17 13.66 1.49
C ASP A 75 20.80 14.80 0.54
N ALA A 76 20.16 15.83 1.11
CA ALA A 76 20.04 17.16 0.52
C ALA A 76 20.68 18.20 1.44
N SER A 77 20.67 19.48 1.04
CA SER A 77 21.14 20.56 1.92
C SER A 77 20.24 20.66 3.16
N ASN A 78 20.85 20.76 4.35
CA ASN A 78 20.15 21.00 5.61
C ASN A 78 19.17 22.17 5.50
N TYR A 79 18.08 22.12 6.28
CA TYR A 79 17.08 23.17 6.37
C TYR A 79 16.88 23.59 7.83
N THR A 80 16.98 24.88 8.10
CA THR A 80 16.64 25.46 9.41
C THR A 80 15.24 26.04 9.35
N ASP A 81 14.32 25.48 10.14
CA ASP A 81 13.03 26.07 10.39
C ASP A 81 13.18 27.22 11.39
N GLN A 82 13.37 28.43 10.86
CA GLN A 82 13.55 29.65 11.65
C GLN A 82 12.33 30.00 12.51
N ALA A 83 11.14 29.49 12.20
CA ALA A 83 9.93 29.77 12.98
C ALA A 83 9.88 28.97 14.29
N ASN A 84 10.42 27.74 14.26
CA ASN A 84 10.37 26.81 15.39
C ASN A 84 11.76 26.48 15.98
N GLY A 85 12.85 27.02 15.42
CA GLY A 85 14.23 26.82 15.89
C GLY A 85 14.88 25.49 15.47
N LEU A 86 14.15 24.64 14.75
CA LEU A 86 14.57 23.27 14.42
C LEU A 86 15.52 23.21 13.22
N ASN A 87 16.47 22.26 13.26
CA ASN A 87 17.47 22.07 12.21
C ASN A 87 17.37 20.67 11.61
N TYR A 88 16.77 20.56 10.42
CA TYR A 88 16.62 19.31 9.69
C TYR A 88 17.85 19.01 8.85
N ARG A 89 18.38 17.79 8.96
CA ARG A 89 19.47 17.32 8.08
C ARG A 89 19.04 17.13 6.61
N ASN A 90 17.73 17.05 6.34
CA ASN A 90 17.19 16.74 5.01
C ASN A 90 17.77 15.44 4.40
N THR A 91 18.08 14.48 5.27
CA THR A 91 18.41 13.11 4.87
C THR A 91 17.12 12.30 4.72
N THR A 92 16.99 11.59 3.61
CA THR A 92 15.89 10.66 3.36
C THR A 92 16.40 9.22 3.49
N TYR A 93 15.80 8.48 4.41
CA TYR A 93 16.02 7.05 4.64
C TYR A 93 14.86 6.30 3.98
N ALA A 94 14.92 6.17 2.65
CA ALA A 94 13.87 5.57 1.85
C ALA A 94 13.94 4.05 1.90
N ILE A 95 12.87 3.39 2.34
CA ILE A 95 12.73 1.95 2.19
C ILE A 95 12.63 1.66 0.69
N THR A 96 13.35 0.64 0.22
CA THR A 96 13.38 0.20 -1.20
C THR A 96 12.86 -1.23 -1.39
N SER A 97 13.09 -2.07 -0.39
CA SER A 97 12.61 -3.45 -0.32
C SER A 97 12.49 -3.93 1.12
N PHE A 98 11.80 -5.04 1.32
CA PHE A 98 11.72 -5.74 2.61
C PHE A 98 11.52 -7.25 2.39
N SER A 99 11.59 -8.05 3.45
CA SER A 99 11.32 -9.49 3.40
C SER A 99 10.30 -9.93 4.44
N THR A 100 9.53 -10.96 4.11
CA THR A 100 8.61 -11.65 5.03
C THR A 100 8.97 -13.13 5.02
N GLY A 101 9.75 -13.58 5.99
CA GLY A 101 10.31 -14.94 6.00
C GLY A 101 11.14 -15.24 4.76
N SER A 102 10.61 -16.03 3.83
CA SER A 102 11.30 -16.44 2.59
C SER A 102 11.05 -15.56 1.37
N THR A 103 10.08 -14.63 1.40
CA THR A 103 9.73 -13.81 0.22
C THR A 103 10.26 -12.39 0.36
N SER A 104 11.00 -11.91 -0.63
CA SER A 104 11.40 -10.50 -0.74
C SER A 104 10.38 -9.69 -1.54
N TYR A 105 10.10 -8.47 -1.10
CA TYR A 105 9.21 -7.51 -1.73
C TYR A 105 9.95 -6.23 -2.06
N GLY A 106 9.69 -5.71 -3.25
CA GLY A 106 10.10 -4.38 -3.71
C GLY A 106 8.89 -3.47 -3.77
N LEU A 107 9.13 -2.17 -3.73
CA LEU A 107 8.04 -1.19 -3.72
C LEU A 107 7.62 -0.83 -5.13
N SER A 108 6.31 -0.77 -5.36
CA SER A 108 5.76 -0.26 -6.60
C SER A 108 6.08 1.23 -6.79
N SER A 109 6.15 1.64 -8.06
CA SER A 109 6.02 3.06 -8.43
C SER A 109 4.60 3.61 -8.22
N THR A 110 3.62 2.75 -7.93
CA THR A 110 2.30 3.13 -7.44
C THR A 110 2.40 3.66 -6.01
N ILE A 111 2.33 4.98 -5.88
CA ILE A 111 2.35 5.72 -4.62
C ILE A 111 0.98 6.38 -4.46
N ALA A 112 0.49 6.52 -3.23
CA ALA A 112 -0.70 7.29 -2.95
C ALA A 112 -0.45 8.77 -3.32
N SER A 113 -1.35 9.32 -4.13
CA SER A 113 -1.31 10.71 -4.58
C SER A 113 -1.76 11.71 -3.49
N ALA A 114 -2.51 11.22 -2.51
CA ALA A 114 -2.94 11.95 -1.34
C ALA A 114 -3.28 11.00 -0.18
N VAL A 115 -3.16 11.50 1.05
CA VAL A 115 -3.76 10.96 2.27
C VAL A 115 -4.84 11.92 2.73
N TYR A 116 -6.04 11.42 2.94
CA TYR A 116 -7.16 12.21 3.45
C TYR A 116 -7.42 11.89 4.91
N VAL A 117 -7.27 12.90 5.76
CA VAL A 117 -7.51 12.84 7.20
C VAL A 117 -9.02 12.97 7.46
N ARG A 118 -9.61 12.06 8.24
CA ARG A 118 -11.01 12.09 8.66
C ARG A 118 -11.07 12.34 10.17
N ARG A 119 -11.88 13.33 10.55
CA ARG A 119 -11.97 13.88 11.91
C ARG A 119 -13.43 14.16 12.24
N ASN A 120 -13.98 13.55 13.28
CA ASN A 120 -15.39 13.59 13.63
C ASN A 120 -15.76 14.98 14.17
N THR A 121 -16.07 15.88 13.23
CA THR A 121 -16.93 17.04 13.45
C THR A 121 -18.22 16.56 14.06
N ASP A 122 -18.65 17.16 15.17
CA ASP A 122 -19.58 16.53 16.11
C ASP A 122 -20.87 15.96 15.50
N SER A 123 -21.44 14.99 16.24
CA SER A 123 -22.61 14.20 15.83
C SER A 123 -23.94 14.98 15.80
N SER A 124 -23.94 16.31 15.95
CA SER A 124 -25.15 17.15 15.93
C SER A 124 -25.43 17.86 14.60
N GLY A 125 -24.57 17.67 13.59
CA GLY A 125 -24.84 18.12 12.21
C GLY A 125 -24.79 19.64 11.99
N ASN A 126 -24.27 20.39 12.96
CA ASN A 126 -23.98 21.81 12.84
C ASN A 126 -22.47 22.00 12.62
N GLY A 127 -22.08 22.88 11.69
CA GLY A 127 -20.69 23.05 11.25
C GLY A 127 -19.75 23.74 12.25
N SER A 128 -20.02 23.65 13.56
CA SER A 128 -19.03 23.97 14.58
C SER A 128 -17.95 22.89 14.55
N SER A 129 -16.68 23.32 14.48
CA SER A 129 -15.56 22.44 14.79
C SER A 129 -15.82 21.77 16.14
N ASN A 130 -15.63 20.44 16.19
CA ASN A 130 -15.55 19.73 17.45
C ASN A 130 -14.55 20.50 18.33
N GLN A 131 -15.01 20.95 19.50
CA GLN A 131 -14.32 21.90 20.40
C GLN A 131 -14.27 23.39 19.98
N SER A 132 -15.45 23.99 19.76
CA SER A 132 -15.61 25.44 20.01
C SER A 132 -15.51 25.75 21.52
N GLY A 133 -14.28 25.75 22.07
CA GLY A 133 -13.99 26.32 23.39
C GLY A 133 -13.14 25.50 24.37
N ILE A 134 -12.59 24.34 24.00
CA ILE A 134 -11.70 23.54 24.87
C ILE A 134 -10.52 22.93 24.06
N ASP A 135 -9.63 23.79 23.54
CA ASP A 135 -8.18 23.62 23.34
C ASP A 135 -7.53 22.29 22.84
N ASN A 136 -8.21 21.40 22.12
CA ASN A 136 -7.59 20.43 21.19
C ASN A 136 -8.24 20.49 19.79
N ASN A 137 -7.96 21.59 19.08
CA ASN A 137 -8.45 21.87 17.73
C ASN A 137 -7.87 20.95 16.65
N ASN A 138 -8.24 19.66 16.67
CA ASN A 138 -7.99 18.69 15.60
C ASN A 138 -6.52 18.67 15.14
N ARG A 139 -5.58 18.78 16.10
CA ARG A 139 -4.15 18.91 15.82
C ARG A 139 -3.53 17.56 15.57
N SER A 140 -2.88 17.37 14.44
CA SER A 140 -1.97 16.23 14.27
C SER A 140 -0.67 16.42 15.05
N SER A 141 -0.17 15.29 15.53
CA SER A 141 1.15 15.07 16.10
C SER A 141 1.99 14.27 15.10
N VAL A 142 3.27 14.59 15.04
CA VAL A 142 4.28 13.90 14.22
C VAL A 142 5.57 13.79 15.01
N TRP A 143 6.42 12.85 14.62
CA TRP A 143 7.73 12.72 15.23
C TRP A 143 8.82 12.68 14.17
N ASN A 144 10.01 13.11 14.57
CA ASN A 144 11.25 12.99 13.82
C ASN A 144 12.30 12.33 14.72
N THR A 145 13.13 11.44 14.19
CA THR A 145 14.30 10.92 14.90
C THR A 145 15.25 12.09 15.19
N GLN A 146 15.71 12.22 16.44
CA GLN A 146 16.75 13.17 16.81
C GLN A 146 18.08 12.73 16.20
N TYR A 147 18.85 13.68 15.67
CA TYR A 147 20.24 13.42 15.31
C TYR A 147 21.16 13.51 16.53
N ASP A 148 20.88 14.47 17.42
CA ASP A 148 21.53 14.69 18.71
C ASP A 148 20.76 15.72 19.56
N ASP A 149 21.21 15.92 20.80
CA ASP A 149 20.61 16.75 21.86
C ASP A 149 20.54 18.28 21.58
N THR A 150 20.70 18.73 20.32
CA THR A 150 20.78 20.18 19.96
C THR A 150 19.73 20.62 18.93
N ASP A 151 18.48 20.19 19.10
CA ASP A 151 17.33 20.49 18.23
C ASP A 151 17.59 20.15 16.74
N ARG A 152 18.48 19.18 16.51
CA ARG A 152 18.83 18.67 15.19
C ARG A 152 18.06 17.39 14.91
N LEU A 153 17.24 17.44 13.86
CA LEU A 153 16.35 16.36 13.47
C LEU A 153 16.86 15.67 12.21
N LEU A 154 16.74 14.35 12.18
CA LEU A 154 16.81 13.58 10.96
C LEU A 154 15.49 13.72 10.17
N GLY A 155 15.56 13.35 8.90
CA GLY A 155 14.44 13.48 7.98
C GLY A 155 14.43 14.83 7.28
N THR A 156 13.33 15.09 6.58
CA THR A 156 13.10 16.33 5.85
C THR A 156 12.07 17.19 6.56
N TYR A 157 12.21 18.51 6.51
CA TYR A 157 11.11 19.40 6.88
C TYR A 157 9.89 19.16 5.95
N GLN A 158 8.71 19.00 6.55
CA GLN A 158 7.44 18.84 5.86
C GLN A 158 6.46 19.87 6.40
N THR A 159 5.57 20.40 5.54
CA THR A 159 4.59 21.43 5.93
C THR A 159 3.18 20.89 6.16
N SER A 160 2.95 19.57 6.02
CA SER A 160 1.64 18.95 6.25
C SER A 160 1.73 17.47 6.64
N LEU A 161 0.69 16.94 7.29
CA LEU A 161 0.59 15.51 7.60
C LEU A 161 0.66 14.64 6.33
N ASN A 162 0.02 15.08 5.25
CA ASN A 162 0.09 14.40 3.95
C ASN A 162 1.54 14.33 3.42
N GLY A 163 2.33 15.39 3.58
CA GLY A 163 3.76 15.39 3.26
C GLY A 163 4.56 14.42 4.13
N VAL A 164 4.25 14.35 5.44
CA VAL A 164 4.87 13.38 6.37
C VAL A 164 4.52 11.95 5.96
N LEU A 165 3.25 11.60 5.80
CA LEU A 165 2.80 10.21 5.57
C LEU A 165 3.16 9.62 4.19
N LEU A 166 3.58 10.44 3.22
CA LEU A 166 3.95 10.02 1.87
C LEU A 166 5.45 10.13 1.54
N ASN A 167 6.26 10.66 2.46
CA ASN A 167 7.67 10.99 2.18
C ASN A 167 8.55 9.76 1.86
N ASN A 168 8.15 8.55 2.29
CA ASN A 168 9.01 7.36 2.34
C ASN A 168 10.32 7.65 3.08
N ASN A 169 10.21 7.94 4.37
CA ASN A 169 11.37 8.30 5.18
C ASN A 169 11.32 7.66 6.57
N ALA A 170 12.13 6.64 6.81
CA ALA A 170 12.06 5.82 8.03
C ALA A 170 12.42 6.56 9.35
N VAL A 171 12.85 7.83 9.29
CA VAL A 171 13.17 8.66 10.48
C VAL A 171 12.07 9.66 10.86
N MET A 172 10.85 9.49 10.35
CA MET A 172 9.71 10.31 10.73
C MET A 172 8.38 9.58 10.56
N GLY A 173 7.34 10.10 11.20
CA GLY A 173 5.99 9.53 11.16
C GLY A 173 4.97 10.44 11.84
N ALA A 174 3.74 9.94 11.92
CA ALA A 174 2.71 10.48 12.80
C ALA A 174 2.76 9.75 14.16
N ASP A 175 2.17 10.35 15.19
CA ASP A 175 2.20 9.85 16.58
C ASP A 175 0.76 9.69 17.07
N ASN A 176 0.44 8.64 17.84
CA ASN A 176 -0.88 8.46 18.47
C ASN A 176 -2.09 8.79 17.57
N VAL A 177 -2.03 8.33 16.31
CA VAL A 177 -2.82 8.90 15.19
C VAL A 177 -4.31 8.92 15.46
N PHE A 178 -4.87 7.81 15.95
CA PHE A 178 -6.30 7.65 16.19
C PHE A 178 -6.70 7.87 17.65
N ALA A 179 -5.75 8.19 18.53
CA ALA A 179 -6.07 8.52 19.91
C ALA A 179 -6.86 9.83 19.97
N ASN A 180 -7.99 9.78 20.65
CA ASN A 180 -8.97 10.86 20.76
C ASN A 180 -8.94 11.45 22.17
N SER A 181 -8.68 12.77 22.28
CA SER A 181 -8.67 13.46 23.56
C SER A 181 -9.28 14.86 23.50
N SER A 182 -10.05 15.20 24.55
CA SER A 182 -10.49 16.56 24.87
C SER A 182 -9.56 17.30 25.83
N ASP A 183 -8.48 16.66 26.30
CA ASP A 183 -7.48 17.30 27.15
C ASP A 183 -6.47 18.06 26.27
N ALA A 184 -6.48 19.38 26.41
CA ALA A 184 -5.57 20.28 25.71
C ALA A 184 -4.09 19.99 26.01
N SER A 185 -3.78 19.57 27.24
CA SER A 185 -2.43 19.27 27.71
C SER A 185 -1.87 17.98 27.12
N ARG A 186 -2.75 17.08 26.63
CA ARG A 186 -2.38 15.85 25.95
C ARG A 186 -2.01 16.14 24.49
N LYS A 187 -0.77 16.59 24.31
CA LYS A 187 -0.23 17.07 23.03
C LYS A 187 0.06 15.96 21.99
N SER A 188 0.10 14.69 22.39
CA SER A 188 0.32 13.54 21.48
C SER A 188 -0.94 13.06 20.73
N ALA A 189 -2.15 13.25 21.27
CA ALA A 189 -3.37 12.68 20.68
C ALA A 189 -3.70 13.29 19.32
N GLY A 190 -3.80 12.46 18.28
CA GLY A 190 -4.00 12.89 16.91
C GLY A 190 -5.41 13.38 16.56
N ASN A 191 -6.46 12.93 17.28
CA ASN A 191 -7.88 13.24 17.02
C ASN A 191 -8.35 12.95 15.56
N ILE A 192 -8.03 11.75 15.06
CA ILE A 192 -8.38 11.26 13.71
C ILE A 192 -9.14 9.94 13.90
N GLU A 193 -10.18 9.66 13.12
CA GLU A 193 -10.83 8.32 13.17
C GLU A 193 -10.45 7.45 11.96
N ARG A 194 -10.00 8.07 10.86
CA ARG A 194 -9.60 7.35 9.65
C ARG A 194 -8.59 8.14 8.81
N LEU A 195 -7.62 7.44 8.24
CA LEU A 195 -6.74 7.93 7.17
C LEU A 195 -7.07 7.18 5.88
N ASP A 196 -7.31 7.89 4.76
CA ASP A 196 -7.51 7.27 3.44
C ASP A 196 -6.31 7.53 2.52
N PHE A 197 -5.56 6.50 2.16
CA PHE A 197 -4.47 6.56 1.20
C PHE A 197 -5.00 6.32 -0.22
N TYR A 198 -4.94 7.33 -1.09
CA TYR A 198 -5.57 7.32 -2.41
C TYR A 198 -4.57 7.12 -3.56
N PHE A 199 -4.60 5.93 -4.18
CA PHE A 199 -3.79 5.58 -5.35
C PHE A 199 -4.39 6.05 -6.69
N GLY A 200 -5.69 6.38 -6.71
CA GLY A 200 -6.46 6.39 -7.96
C GLY A 200 -6.69 4.96 -8.48
N ALA A 201 -7.41 4.86 -9.60
CA ALA A 201 -7.81 3.56 -10.16
C ALA A 201 -6.59 2.68 -10.50
N THR A 202 -6.38 1.63 -9.70
CA THR A 202 -5.23 0.72 -9.78
C THR A 202 -5.74 -0.72 -9.85
N THR A 203 -5.22 -1.51 -10.80
CA THR A 203 -5.52 -2.95 -10.88
C THR A 203 -4.57 -3.74 -10.00
N VAL A 204 -5.12 -4.50 -9.05
CA VAL A 204 -4.38 -5.40 -8.16
C VAL A 204 -3.83 -6.60 -8.93
N ASN A 205 -2.56 -6.94 -8.70
CA ASN A 205 -1.94 -8.17 -9.18
C ASN A 205 -1.82 -9.22 -8.07
N ALA A 206 -1.65 -10.49 -8.45
CA ALA A 206 -1.44 -11.57 -7.50
C ALA A 206 -0.19 -11.33 -6.63
N ARG A 207 -0.31 -11.58 -5.33
CA ARG A 207 0.73 -11.39 -4.30
C ARG A 207 1.16 -9.93 -4.06
N GLU A 208 0.48 -8.95 -4.64
CA GLU A 208 0.62 -7.57 -4.17
C GLU A 208 -0.02 -7.40 -2.79
N GLY A 209 0.43 -6.38 -2.07
CA GLY A 209 -0.13 -6.04 -0.78
C GLY A 209 0.23 -4.64 -0.30
N LEU A 210 -0.19 -4.38 0.93
CA LEU A 210 0.07 -3.16 1.68
C LEU A 210 1.07 -3.47 2.79
N THR A 211 1.75 -2.44 3.27
CA THR A 211 2.61 -2.51 4.45
C THR A 211 2.19 -1.45 5.44
N ILE A 212 2.03 -1.83 6.70
CA ILE A 212 1.92 -0.89 7.82
C ILE A 212 3.18 -1.03 8.66
N PHE A 213 3.84 0.10 8.94
CA PHE A 213 4.91 0.18 9.92
C PHE A 213 4.52 1.10 11.06
N ASP A 214 4.92 0.67 12.25
CA ASP A 214 4.64 1.29 13.54
C ASP A 214 5.95 1.49 14.31
N ARG A 215 6.05 2.61 15.04
CA ARG A 215 7.16 2.87 15.98
C ARG A 215 6.72 2.42 17.38
N GLY A 216 7.42 1.48 17.98
CA GLY A 216 6.99 0.93 19.27
C GLY A 216 8.08 0.21 20.05
N LEU A 217 7.72 -0.28 21.23
CA LEU A 217 8.52 -1.26 21.96
C LEU A 217 8.26 -2.65 21.36
N ALA A 218 9.28 -3.50 21.32
CA ALA A 218 9.19 -4.81 20.68
C ALA A 218 8.10 -5.67 21.35
N GLY A 219 7.08 -6.07 20.57
CA GLY A 219 5.92 -6.83 21.06
C GLY A 219 4.78 -5.98 21.64
N GLU A 220 4.93 -4.65 21.70
CA GLU A 220 3.92 -3.70 22.19
C GLU A 220 3.45 -2.73 21.07
N HIS A 221 3.52 -3.19 19.81
CA HIS A 221 3.09 -2.41 18.66
C HIS A 221 1.58 -2.22 18.57
N ASP A 222 1.19 -1.05 18.09
CA ASP A 222 -0.20 -0.61 18.15
C ASP A 222 -1.12 -1.29 17.15
N SER A 223 -2.35 -1.53 17.62
CA SER A 223 -3.35 -2.25 16.84
C SER A 223 -4.14 -1.30 15.92
N VAL A 224 -4.34 -1.69 14.67
CA VAL A 224 -5.12 -0.91 13.68
C VAL A 224 -6.02 -1.80 12.84
N LYS A 225 -7.07 -1.20 12.27
CA LYS A 225 -7.94 -1.83 11.27
C LYS A 225 -7.71 -1.25 9.90
N ILE A 226 -7.73 -2.11 8.89
CA ILE A 226 -7.39 -1.80 7.50
C ILE A 226 -8.46 -2.37 6.57
N ALA A 227 -8.86 -1.57 5.58
CA ALA A 227 -9.82 -2.00 4.56
C ALA A 227 -9.56 -1.30 3.21
N VAL A 228 -9.84 -2.01 2.11
CA VAL A 228 -9.61 -1.52 0.75
C VAL A 228 -10.89 -0.93 0.18
N PHE A 229 -10.80 0.25 -0.45
CA PHE A 229 -11.93 0.88 -1.13
C PHE A 229 -11.86 0.76 -2.65
N THR A 230 -13.01 0.37 -3.23
CA THR A 230 -13.18 0.02 -4.65
C THR A 230 -13.91 1.10 -5.45
N SER A 231 -14.38 2.15 -4.79
CA SER A 231 -14.90 3.35 -5.47
C SER A 231 -14.62 4.62 -4.68
N TRP A 232 -14.49 5.73 -5.40
CA TRP A 232 -14.09 7.03 -4.87
C TRP A 232 -15.03 8.13 -5.37
N ASN A 233 -15.50 8.98 -4.46
CA ASN A 233 -16.13 10.26 -4.78
C ASN A 233 -15.04 11.31 -4.98
N GLY A 234 -14.98 11.95 -6.14
CA GLY A 234 -14.06 13.05 -6.41
C GLY A 234 -14.50 14.43 -5.89
N ALA A 235 -15.75 14.58 -5.43
CA ALA A 235 -16.31 15.86 -5.02
C ALA A 235 -15.83 16.29 -3.61
N ASN A 236 -15.76 17.61 -3.38
CA ASN A 236 -15.61 18.26 -2.06
C ASN A 236 -14.51 17.67 -1.15
N GLY A 237 -13.28 17.56 -1.66
CA GLY A 237 -12.16 17.02 -0.89
C GLY A 237 -12.11 15.48 -0.83
N GLY A 238 -13.03 14.80 -1.53
CA GLY A 238 -12.98 13.39 -1.88
C GLY A 238 -13.20 12.38 -0.75
N SER A 239 -13.81 11.25 -1.05
CA SER A 239 -14.03 10.17 -0.08
C SER A 239 -14.23 8.78 -0.70
N PRO A 240 -13.90 7.69 0.01
CA PRO A 240 -14.37 6.35 -0.32
C PRO A 240 -15.90 6.32 -0.40
N LEU A 241 -16.44 5.60 -1.39
CA LEU A 241 -17.88 5.35 -1.54
C LEU A 241 -18.25 3.89 -1.21
N SER A 242 -17.38 2.94 -1.52
CA SER A 242 -17.56 1.52 -1.22
C SER A 242 -16.25 0.85 -0.84
N TYR A 243 -16.32 -0.02 0.16
CA TYR A 243 -15.27 -0.97 0.52
C TYR A 243 -15.59 -2.36 -0.02
N SER A 244 -14.57 -3.21 -0.14
CA SER A 244 -14.73 -4.59 -0.58
C SER A 244 -13.82 -5.53 0.21
N GLY A 245 -14.11 -6.83 0.16
CA GLY A 245 -13.37 -7.85 0.90
C GLY A 245 -13.56 -7.73 2.41
N ASN A 246 -12.45 -7.80 3.15
CA ASN A 246 -12.40 -7.93 4.60
C ASN A 246 -11.95 -6.62 5.26
N VAL A 247 -12.39 -6.42 6.52
CA VAL A 247 -11.67 -5.52 7.45
C VAL A 247 -10.65 -6.38 8.18
N VAL A 248 -9.37 -6.02 8.06
CA VAL A 248 -8.26 -6.78 8.65
C VAL A 248 -7.72 -5.99 9.85
N THR A 249 -7.67 -6.62 11.02
CA THR A 249 -7.03 -6.05 12.22
C THR A 249 -5.57 -6.50 12.28
N LEU A 250 -4.63 -5.56 12.26
CA LEU A 250 -3.28 -5.79 12.79
C LEU A 250 -3.33 -5.68 14.30
N GLY A 251 -2.76 -6.65 15.01
CA GLY A 251 -2.46 -6.53 16.44
C GLY A 251 -0.96 -6.49 16.67
N ALA A 252 -0.53 -6.31 17.92
CA ALA A 252 0.89 -6.29 18.28
C ALA A 252 1.69 -7.50 17.73
N SER A 253 1.09 -8.70 17.74
CA SER A 253 1.68 -9.93 17.20
C SER A 253 1.88 -9.93 15.68
N SER A 254 1.22 -9.04 14.93
CA SER A 254 1.27 -8.98 13.47
C SER A 254 2.54 -8.32 12.93
N TYR A 255 3.25 -7.56 13.77
CA TYR A 255 4.47 -6.82 13.38
C TYR A 255 5.76 -7.60 13.66
N GLY A 256 5.73 -8.56 14.59
CA GLY A 256 6.91 -9.34 14.98
C GLY A 256 7.83 -8.57 15.95
N ASN A 257 9.13 -8.64 15.70
CA ASN A 257 10.14 -7.90 16.46
C ASN A 257 10.42 -6.54 15.81
N ASN A 258 11.06 -5.64 16.55
CA ASN A 258 11.69 -4.47 15.94
C ASN A 258 12.71 -4.89 14.86
N LEU A 259 12.78 -4.07 13.81
CA LEU A 259 13.73 -4.22 12.72
C LEU A 259 15.08 -3.65 13.16
N ASP A 260 16.16 -4.37 12.88
CA ASP A 260 17.52 -3.95 13.21
C ASP A 260 17.96 -2.76 12.36
N TRP A 261 17.65 -1.55 12.85
CA TRP A 261 18.04 -0.31 12.22
C TRP A 261 18.01 0.87 13.18
N ASN A 262 19.15 1.55 13.26
CA ASN A 262 19.30 2.82 13.97
C ASN A 262 20.10 3.79 13.07
N PRO A 263 19.52 4.93 12.67
CA PRO A 263 20.17 5.87 11.75
C PRO A 263 21.33 6.66 12.38
N ASN A 264 21.45 6.66 13.71
CA ASN A 264 22.48 7.39 14.47
C ASN A 264 23.63 6.49 14.93
N GLN A 265 23.39 5.20 15.15
CA GLN A 265 24.37 4.27 15.71
C GLN A 265 24.33 2.91 15.00
N ALA A 266 25.27 2.70 14.07
CA ALA A 266 25.45 1.41 13.42
C ALA A 266 25.79 0.32 14.47
N GLY A 267 24.92 -0.69 14.58
CA GLY A 267 25.08 -1.81 15.51
C GLY A 267 24.47 -1.61 16.91
N VAL A 268 23.74 -0.51 17.16
CA VAL A 268 22.87 -0.38 18.34
C VAL A 268 21.43 -0.61 17.88
N GLN A 269 20.98 -1.84 18.09
CA GLN A 269 19.80 -2.42 17.46
C GLN A 269 18.50 -1.96 18.15
N ASP A 270 17.38 -2.17 17.47
CA ASP A 270 16.00 -2.14 18.00
C ASP A 270 15.45 -0.81 18.56
N SER A 271 16.16 0.33 18.46
CA SER A 271 15.59 1.62 18.89
C SER A 271 16.24 2.88 18.30
N MET A 272 15.46 3.97 18.30
CA MET A 272 15.85 5.32 17.91
C MET A 272 15.25 6.36 18.87
N THR A 273 16.01 7.41 19.16
CA THR A 273 15.52 8.56 19.95
C THR A 273 14.77 9.53 19.06
N TYR A 274 13.57 9.97 19.45
CA TYR A 274 12.74 10.87 18.64
C TYR A 274 12.37 12.17 19.37
N THR A 275 11.91 13.18 18.63
CA THR A 275 11.20 14.35 19.15
C THR A 275 9.77 14.32 18.65
N LEU A 276 8.81 14.42 19.58
CA LEU A 276 7.39 14.63 19.25
C LEU A 276 7.12 16.13 18.98
N LEU A 277 6.49 16.43 17.85
CA LEU A 277 6.12 17.77 17.37
C LEU A 277 4.61 17.83 17.14
N ARG A 278 3.92 18.85 17.66
CA ARG A 278 2.46 19.02 17.43
C ARG A 278 2.17 20.23 16.55
N PHE A 279 1.27 20.06 15.59
CA PHE A 279 0.84 21.12 14.67
C PHE A 279 -0.03 22.11 15.43
N ASN A 280 0.17 23.42 15.26
CA ASN A 280 -0.67 24.41 15.97
C ASN A 280 -2.13 24.47 15.45
N ASN A 281 -2.38 24.00 14.23
CA ASN A 281 -3.70 24.07 13.59
C ASN A 281 -3.92 22.96 12.55
N GLY A 282 -4.79 22.00 12.86
CA GLY A 282 -5.21 20.97 11.91
C GLY A 282 -4.05 20.08 11.44
N ASP A 283 -3.87 20.03 10.12
CA ASP A 283 -2.89 19.19 9.41
C ASP A 283 -1.70 20.01 8.83
N ASN A 284 -1.43 21.23 9.32
CA ASN A 284 -0.40 22.15 8.82
C ASN A 284 0.76 22.39 9.82
N LEU A 285 2.01 22.21 9.35
CA LEU A 285 3.27 22.33 10.11
C LEU A 285 3.93 23.71 10.09
N THR A 286 3.29 24.75 9.53
CA THR A 286 3.89 26.10 9.48
C THR A 286 4.17 26.75 10.85
N ALA A 287 3.65 26.19 11.94
CA ALA A 287 4.01 26.55 13.32
C ALA A 287 3.71 25.39 14.27
N LEU A 288 4.59 25.20 15.26
CA LEU A 288 4.52 24.11 16.24
C LEU A 288 4.03 24.61 17.61
N ASP A 289 3.45 23.68 18.37
CA ASP A 289 2.92 23.88 19.72
C ASP A 289 3.90 23.34 20.79
N GLU A 290 5.21 23.45 20.54
CA GLU A 290 6.36 22.88 21.27
C GLU A 290 6.75 21.42 20.93
N ALA A 291 8.00 21.09 21.25
CA ALA A 291 8.53 19.73 21.32
C ALA A 291 8.18 19.09 22.67
N ILE A 292 7.59 17.89 22.66
CA ILE A 292 6.79 17.40 23.80
C ILE A 292 7.44 16.23 24.54
N GLU A 293 8.10 15.33 23.81
CA GLU A 293 8.69 14.11 24.36
C GLU A 293 10.01 13.78 23.66
N THR A 294 10.93 13.21 24.43
CA THR A 294 12.15 12.54 23.96
C THR A 294 12.19 11.15 24.58
N ASN A 295 12.04 10.12 23.75
CA ASN A 295 11.99 8.72 24.19
C ASN A 295 12.60 7.82 23.11
N THR A 296 12.76 6.54 23.42
CA THR A 296 13.54 5.56 22.64
C THR A 296 12.68 4.34 22.33
N GLN A 297 12.27 4.19 21.07
CA GLN A 297 11.43 3.11 20.55
C GLN A 297 12.01 2.60 19.23
N GLY A 298 11.73 1.36 18.84
CA GLY A 298 12.11 0.82 17.53
C GLY A 298 11.02 0.96 16.49
N VAL A 299 11.18 0.25 15.37
CA VAL A 299 10.18 0.18 14.29
C VAL A 299 9.94 -1.27 13.94
N ALA A 300 8.69 -1.67 13.82
CA ALA A 300 8.32 -2.96 13.24
C ALA A 300 7.33 -2.77 12.10
N GLY A 301 7.14 -3.83 11.30
CA GLY A 301 6.35 -3.76 10.08
C GLY A 301 5.51 -5.01 9.86
N SER A 302 4.31 -4.83 9.32
CA SER A 302 3.43 -5.92 8.91
C SER A 302 3.09 -5.77 7.43
N PHE A 303 3.19 -6.87 6.68
CA PHE A 303 2.73 -6.99 5.31
C PHE A 303 1.36 -7.68 5.27
N ILE A 304 0.45 -7.14 4.47
CA ILE A 304 -0.89 -7.70 4.26
C ILE A 304 -1.10 -7.83 2.76
N SER A 305 -1.29 -9.04 2.25
CA SER A 305 -1.59 -9.22 0.84
C SER A 305 -3.02 -8.74 0.55
N PHE A 306 -3.27 -8.30 -0.69
CA PHE A 306 -4.63 -7.99 -1.11
C PHE A 306 -5.56 -9.21 -1.03
N ALA A 307 -5.03 -10.43 -1.11
CA ALA A 307 -5.81 -11.65 -0.92
C ALA A 307 -6.32 -11.81 0.54
N ASP A 308 -5.51 -11.44 1.54
CA ASP A 308 -5.91 -11.46 2.96
C ASP A 308 -7.05 -10.44 3.23
N LEU A 309 -6.95 -9.29 2.55
CA LEU A 309 -7.99 -8.26 2.49
C LEU A 309 -9.21 -8.68 1.65
N GLY A 310 -9.27 -9.90 1.12
CA GLY A 310 -10.40 -10.41 0.32
C GLY A 310 -10.51 -9.81 -1.08
N ILE A 311 -9.45 -9.20 -1.60
CA ILE A 311 -9.38 -8.55 -2.91
C ILE A 311 -8.67 -9.47 -3.91
N ALA A 312 -9.40 -9.88 -4.96
CA ALA A 312 -8.87 -10.75 -5.99
C ALA A 312 -7.91 -10.01 -6.94
N SER A 313 -6.93 -10.74 -7.51
CA SER A 313 -6.13 -10.23 -8.63
C SER A 313 -7.04 -9.87 -9.81
N GLY A 314 -6.77 -8.74 -10.45
CA GLY A 314 -7.61 -8.16 -11.51
C GLY A 314 -8.68 -7.19 -10.99
N THR A 315 -8.95 -7.11 -9.68
CA THR A 315 -9.85 -6.11 -9.11
C THR A 315 -9.25 -4.71 -9.22
N THR A 316 -10.06 -3.72 -9.61
CA THR A 316 -9.69 -2.31 -9.53
C THR A 316 -10.00 -1.76 -8.14
N ILE A 317 -8.99 -1.14 -7.53
CA ILE A 317 -9.08 -0.43 -6.25
C ILE A 317 -8.76 1.05 -6.47
N TYR A 318 -9.12 1.90 -5.52
CA TYR A 318 -8.76 3.34 -5.55
C TYR A 318 -7.80 3.72 -4.41
N GLY A 319 -7.60 2.84 -3.44
CA GLY A 319 -6.85 3.11 -2.23
C GLY A 319 -7.27 2.20 -1.08
N TYR A 320 -6.81 2.54 0.11
CA TYR A 320 -7.16 1.84 1.34
C TYR A 320 -7.27 2.81 2.52
N SER A 321 -7.95 2.39 3.58
CA SER A 321 -8.08 3.14 4.81
C SER A 321 -7.40 2.43 5.98
N ILE A 322 -6.78 3.21 6.87
CA ILE A 322 -6.37 2.80 8.22
C ILE A 322 -7.30 3.50 9.23
N MET A 323 -7.64 2.81 10.31
CA MET A 323 -8.47 3.32 11.42
C MET A 323 -8.10 2.66 12.74
N GLY A 324 -8.57 3.23 13.86
CA GLY A 324 -8.41 2.66 15.20
C GLY A 324 -8.93 1.22 15.33
N SER A 325 -8.35 0.46 16.25
CA SER A 325 -8.73 -0.95 16.49
C SER A 325 -10.11 -1.09 17.13
N ASP A 326 -10.65 -0.03 17.73
CA ASP A 326 -11.99 0.03 18.34
C ASP A 326 -13.14 0.16 17.31
N VAL A 327 -12.85 0.47 16.03
CA VAL A 327 -13.88 0.62 14.98
C VAL A 327 -14.72 -0.66 14.84
N THR A 328 -16.03 -0.54 15.08
CA THR A 328 -16.92 -1.69 15.30
C THR A 328 -17.61 -2.23 14.05
N THR A 329 -17.51 -1.52 12.92
CA THR A 329 -18.32 -1.79 11.72
C THR A 329 -17.70 -2.78 10.73
N SER A 330 -18.56 -3.40 9.91
CA SER A 330 -18.17 -4.08 8.67
C SER A 330 -17.98 -3.10 7.50
N VAL A 331 -17.46 -3.62 6.38
CA VAL A 331 -17.20 -2.88 5.12
C VAL A 331 -18.40 -2.10 4.57
N SER A 332 -19.65 -2.45 4.91
CA SER A 332 -20.83 -1.74 4.39
C SER A 332 -20.98 -0.32 4.94
N ASN A 333 -20.52 -0.07 6.17
CA ASN A 333 -20.70 1.23 6.82
C ASN A 333 -19.37 1.98 7.07
N LEU A 334 -18.22 1.39 6.69
CA LEU A 334 -16.91 2.05 6.78
C LEU A 334 -16.86 3.40 6.06
N ALA A 335 -17.69 3.64 5.03
CA ALA A 335 -17.72 4.93 4.34
C ALA A 335 -18.15 6.09 5.28
N ASP A 336 -19.05 5.82 6.24
CA ASP A 336 -19.65 6.78 7.16
C ASP A 336 -18.79 7.00 8.42
N TRP A 337 -17.63 7.64 8.22
CA TRP A 337 -16.66 7.92 9.29
C TRP A 337 -17.16 8.90 10.36
N ARG A 338 -18.27 9.61 10.11
CA ARG A 338 -18.88 10.54 11.09
C ARG A 338 -19.73 9.81 12.14
N ASN A 339 -20.08 8.56 11.87
CA ASN A 339 -20.98 7.82 12.75
C ASN A 339 -20.24 7.34 14.01
N ALA A 340 -20.49 8.01 15.12
CA ALA A 340 -19.89 7.71 16.42
C ALA A 340 -20.17 6.28 16.94
N THR A 341 -21.13 5.54 16.36
CA THR A 341 -21.36 4.12 16.66
C THR A 341 -20.33 3.22 15.99
N TYR A 342 -19.85 3.60 14.81
CA TYR A 342 -18.89 2.85 14.01
C TYR A 342 -17.45 3.30 14.29
N TYR A 343 -17.26 4.60 14.50
CA TYR A 343 -15.99 5.27 14.76
C TYR A 343 -16.08 6.01 16.10
N PRO A 344 -15.67 5.38 17.22
CA PRO A 344 -15.80 5.97 18.55
C PRO A 344 -15.05 7.30 18.68
N THR A 345 -15.63 8.29 19.35
CA THR A 345 -14.99 9.60 19.61
C THR A 345 -14.18 9.62 20.91
N GLY A 346 -13.91 8.45 21.48
CA GLY A 346 -13.24 8.25 22.78
C GLY A 346 -12.15 7.18 22.73
N THR A 347 -11.60 6.92 21.54
CA THR A 347 -10.49 6.01 21.28
C THR A 347 -9.28 6.36 22.16
N THR A 348 -8.86 5.42 23.00
CA THR A 348 -7.67 5.55 23.86
C THR A 348 -6.39 5.23 23.10
N ASP A 349 -5.22 5.43 23.72
CA ASP A 349 -3.93 5.01 23.13
C ASP A 349 -3.94 3.51 22.83
N ASP A 350 -4.40 2.66 23.77
CA ASP A 350 -4.56 1.21 23.59
C ASP A 350 -5.36 0.79 22.31
N ASN A 351 -6.17 1.70 21.75
CA ASN A 351 -7.00 1.45 20.57
C ASN A 351 -6.66 2.32 19.35
N GLY A 352 -5.77 3.31 19.50
CA GLY A 352 -5.49 4.33 18.48
C GLY A 352 -4.10 4.95 18.54
N GLY A 353 -3.21 4.41 19.38
CA GLY A 353 -1.87 4.91 19.69
C GLY A 353 -0.85 4.82 18.55
N ILE A 354 -1.21 4.13 17.46
CA ILE A 354 -0.33 3.86 16.30
C ILE A 354 0.57 5.04 15.92
N ASP A 355 1.87 4.80 16.04
CA ASP A 355 2.93 5.76 15.71
C ASP A 355 3.34 5.55 14.25
N LEU A 356 2.39 5.85 13.36
CA LEU A 356 2.41 5.47 11.96
C LEU A 356 3.61 6.08 11.20
N MET A 357 4.52 5.23 10.71
CA MET A 357 5.68 5.66 9.93
C MET A 357 5.32 6.43 8.65
N SER A 358 6.25 7.25 8.15
CA SER A 358 6.18 8.06 6.91
C SER A 358 6.11 7.27 5.57
N PHE A 359 5.70 6.00 5.61
CA PHE A 359 5.91 5.05 4.53
C PHE A 359 4.65 4.54 3.82
N ASN A 360 3.53 4.51 4.53
CA ASN A 360 2.47 3.53 4.28
C ASN A 360 1.66 3.75 2.98
N GLY A 361 1.87 4.86 2.27
CA GLY A 361 1.23 5.16 0.98
C GLY A 361 1.77 4.42 -0.25
N ARG A 362 2.13 3.13 -0.17
CA ARG A 362 2.72 2.37 -1.30
C ARG A 362 2.19 0.94 -1.40
N ILE A 363 2.17 0.41 -2.62
CA ILE A 363 1.89 -1.03 -2.89
C ILE A 363 3.22 -1.79 -2.93
N ALA A 364 3.32 -2.89 -2.19
CA ALA A 364 4.43 -3.82 -2.23
C ALA A 364 4.20 -4.94 -3.26
N ARG A 365 5.28 -5.39 -3.91
CA ARG A 365 5.28 -6.42 -4.96
C ARG A 365 6.40 -7.44 -4.72
N PRO A 366 6.18 -8.75 -4.88
CA PRO A 366 7.25 -9.71 -4.72
C PRO A 366 8.37 -9.46 -5.76
N VAL A 367 9.62 -9.42 -5.31
CA VAL A 367 10.77 -9.41 -6.22
C VAL A 367 10.99 -10.85 -6.69
N PRO A 368 10.99 -11.13 -8.01
CA PRO A 368 11.34 -12.46 -8.49
C PRO A 368 12.78 -12.79 -8.10
N GLU A 369 12.98 -13.91 -7.42
CA GLU A 369 14.32 -14.32 -7.00
C GLU A 369 15.29 -14.36 -8.19
N PRO A 370 16.57 -13.95 -8.03
CA PRO A 370 17.59 -14.10 -9.07
C PRO A 370 17.73 -15.53 -9.61
N SER A 371 17.44 -16.52 -8.77
CA SER A 371 17.35 -17.95 -9.09
C SER A 371 16.37 -18.23 -10.25
N THR A 372 15.26 -17.50 -10.34
CA THR A 372 14.22 -17.65 -11.37
C THR A 372 14.75 -17.26 -12.74
N TYR A 373 15.43 -16.11 -12.82
CA TYR A 373 16.10 -15.67 -14.05
C TYR A 373 17.26 -16.60 -14.43
N GLY A 374 18.03 -17.07 -13.43
CA GLY A 374 19.08 -18.08 -13.63
C GLY A 374 18.54 -19.39 -14.22
N ALA A 375 17.43 -19.91 -13.69
CA ALA A 375 16.79 -21.13 -14.18
C ALA A 375 16.24 -20.97 -15.61
N LEU A 376 15.62 -19.83 -15.93
CA LEU A 376 15.17 -19.52 -17.30
C LEU A 376 16.34 -19.44 -18.29
N LEU A 377 17.44 -18.77 -17.90
CA LEU A 377 18.63 -18.63 -18.73
C LEU A 377 19.35 -19.98 -18.94
N LEU A 378 19.53 -20.77 -17.88
CA LEU A 378 20.09 -22.12 -17.96
C LEU A 378 19.22 -23.04 -18.82
N GLY A 379 17.89 -23.00 -18.65
CA GLY A 379 16.95 -23.74 -19.49
C GLY A 379 17.04 -23.37 -20.97
N GLY A 380 17.16 -22.06 -21.26
CA GLY A 380 17.40 -21.55 -22.62
C GLY A 380 18.72 -22.06 -23.22
N CYS A 381 19.82 -21.96 -22.47
CA CYS A 381 21.14 -22.45 -22.88
C CYS A 381 21.14 -23.96 -23.18
N VAL A 382 20.51 -24.76 -22.31
CA VAL A 382 20.35 -26.21 -22.50
C VAL A 382 19.49 -26.51 -23.73
N GLY A 383 18.39 -25.79 -23.94
CA GLY A 383 17.56 -25.89 -25.14
C GLY A 383 18.34 -25.64 -26.43
N VAL A 384 19.07 -24.52 -26.52
CA VAL A 384 19.92 -24.17 -27.67
C VAL A 384 20.98 -25.23 -27.93
N TRP A 385 21.59 -25.80 -26.89
CA TRP A 385 22.59 -26.87 -27.01
C TRP A 385 22.00 -28.16 -27.60
N PHE A 386 20.81 -28.58 -27.16
CA PHE A 386 20.10 -29.73 -27.74
C PHE A 386 19.66 -29.49 -29.18
N PHE A 387 19.20 -28.27 -29.53
CA PHE A 387 18.89 -27.90 -30.91
C PHE A 387 20.13 -27.98 -31.81
N ARG A 388 21.28 -27.43 -31.38
CA ARG A 388 22.56 -27.54 -32.12
C ARG A 388 23.00 -28.99 -32.32
N ARG A 389 22.87 -29.85 -31.31
CA ARG A 389 23.20 -31.29 -31.46
C ARG A 389 22.32 -31.97 -32.50
N ARG A 390 21.00 -31.72 -32.49
CA ARG A 390 20.07 -32.29 -33.48
C ARG A 390 20.35 -31.81 -34.91
N SER A 391 20.72 -30.54 -35.12
CA SER A 391 21.03 -30.03 -36.46
C SER A 391 22.28 -30.68 -37.08
N LEU A 392 23.30 -30.97 -36.27
CA LEU A 392 24.53 -31.62 -36.74
C LEU A 392 24.29 -33.07 -37.14
N SER A 393 23.57 -33.86 -36.34
CA SER A 393 23.24 -35.26 -36.67
C SER A 393 22.41 -35.40 -37.95
N ALA A 394 21.62 -34.40 -38.31
CA ALA A 394 20.84 -34.38 -39.55
C ALA A 394 21.69 -34.13 -40.82
N GLN A 395 22.87 -33.52 -40.69
CA GLN A 395 23.78 -33.32 -41.82
C GLN A 395 24.63 -34.57 -42.13
N THR A 396 24.99 -35.36 -41.12
CA THR A 396 25.86 -36.55 -41.29
C THR A 396 25.19 -37.71 -42.03
N GLN A 397 23.87 -37.68 -42.25
CA GLN A 397 23.13 -38.68 -43.03
C GLN A 397 22.85 -38.28 -44.50
N ARG A 398 23.59 -37.30 -45.04
CA ARG A 398 23.48 -36.86 -46.45
C ARG A 398 24.80 -36.96 -47.23
N VAL A 399 25.56 -38.04 -46.99
CA VAL A 399 26.74 -38.44 -47.77
C VAL A 399 26.52 -39.87 -48.26
#